data_AF-A0A1G8TDS7-F1
#
_entry.id   AF-A0A1G8TDS7-F1
#
_cell.length_a   1.000
_cell.length_b   1.000
_cell.length_c   1.000
_cell.angle_alpha   90.00
_cell.angle_beta   90.00
_cell.angle_gamma   90.00
#
_symmetry.space_group_name_H-M   'P 1'
#
loop_
_entity.id
_entity.type
_entity.pdbx_description
1 polymer ?
#
loop_
_entity_poly.entity_id
_entity_poly.type
_entity_poly.pdbx_seq_one_letter_code
_entity_poly.pdbx_strand_id
1 'polypeptide(L)'
;MRRFLTLKTLLAALLLGLLFCLALAAQEFRLFERGWFIVQEWRHAEEWRERSIWLPDYEVAIEAQTIEGLADDVSALTFDPDRRSLLTVTNQKSEIIELSLDGRILRRIPLVGFGDPEAIEYISPGIYVITDERAQRLIKVRLDDTTRFVDAAEAQQLSLGIGRSGNKGFEGLAYDLDGKRLFVAKERDPVTIYEVHGFPHTDPDKPFAVHVVDNPRRDQGLFVRDLSSLDFDQRSGHLLALSDESRLVLELNSDGRPISSLSLLRGMHGLQRSVPQAEGVAMDDAGNLYLVSEPNLFYLFRKVPR
;
A
#
# COMPACT_ATOMS: atom_id res chain seq x y z
N MET A 1 40.27 -43.33 20.98
CA MET A 1 40.20 -42.21 21.95
C MET A 1 39.02 -41.32 21.57
N ARG A 2 37.86 -41.50 22.21
CA ARG A 2 36.68 -40.64 22.00
C ARG A 2 36.93 -39.32 22.74
N ARG A 3 37.26 -38.24 22.02
CA ARG A 3 37.27 -36.90 22.61
C ARG A 3 35.82 -36.57 22.98
N PHE A 4 35.53 -36.58 24.28
CA PHE A 4 34.26 -36.10 24.80
C PHE A 4 34.10 -34.63 24.38
N LEU A 5 32.97 -34.32 23.75
CA LEU A 5 32.46 -32.97 23.62
C LEU A 5 32.50 -32.33 25.03
N THR A 6 33.46 -31.44 25.25
CA THR A 6 33.51 -30.68 26.50
C THR A 6 32.26 -29.81 26.59
N LEU A 7 31.78 -29.53 27.81
CA LEU A 7 30.66 -28.62 28.02
C LEU A 7 30.88 -27.27 27.32
N LYS A 8 32.13 -26.78 27.30
CA LYS A 8 32.54 -25.57 26.57
C LYS A 8 32.32 -25.66 25.07
N THR A 9 32.67 -26.79 24.45
CA THR A 9 32.43 -27.01 23.01
C THR A 9 30.95 -27.16 22.67
N LEU A 10 30.15 -27.76 23.55
CA LEU A 10 28.69 -27.84 23.38
C LEU A 10 28.03 -26.47 23.52
N LEU A 11 28.42 -25.68 24.52
CA LEU A 11 27.93 -24.31 24.71
C LEU A 11 28.32 -23.40 23.54
N ALA A 12 29.55 -23.51 23.04
CA ALA A 12 29.99 -22.76 21.87
C ALA A 12 29.21 -23.14 20.60
N ALA A 13 28.96 -24.43 20.37
CA ALA A 13 28.15 -24.88 19.24
C ALA A 13 26.69 -24.42 19.35
N LEU A 14 26.11 -24.46 20.56
CA LEU A 14 24.75 -23.99 20.81
C LEU A 14 24.64 -22.47 20.63
N LEU A 15 25.63 -21.70 21.09
CA LEU A 15 25.71 -20.26 20.85
C LEU A 15 25.83 -19.95 19.36
N LEU A 16 26.67 -20.69 18.63
CA LEU A 16 26.84 -20.49 17.19
C LEU A 16 25.56 -20.85 16.42
N GLY A 17 24.87 -21.91 16.82
CA GLY A 17 23.56 -22.27 16.29
C GLY A 17 22.51 -21.19 16.57
N LEU A 18 22.48 -20.64 17.80
CA LEU A 18 21.60 -19.53 18.15
C LEU A 18 21.89 -18.29 17.31
N LEU A 19 23.16 -17.90 17.16
CA LEU A 19 23.56 -16.76 16.32
C LEU A 19 23.19 -16.97 14.85
N PHE A 20 23.33 -18.19 14.34
CA PHE A 20 22.90 -18.52 12.98
C PHE A 20 21.39 -18.38 12.82
N CYS A 21 20.59 -18.91 13.74
CA CYS A 21 19.14 -18.74 13.73
C CYS A 21 18.73 -17.26 13.83
N LEU A 22 19.42 -16.46 14.67
CA LEU A 22 19.18 -15.02 14.77
C LEU A 22 19.55 -14.28 13.48
N ALA A 23 20.63 -14.66 12.80
CA ALA A 23 21.01 -14.08 11.52
C ALA A 23 20.00 -14.42 10.41
N LEU A 24 19.50 -15.67 10.37
CA LEU A 24 18.44 -16.06 9.46
C LEU A 24 17.15 -15.28 9.73
N ALA A 25 16.75 -15.13 10.99
CA ALA A 25 15.60 -14.31 11.35
C ALA A 25 15.80 -12.84 10.98
N ALA A 26 16.99 -12.28 11.22
CA ALA A 26 17.28 -10.90 10.85
C ALA A 26 17.22 -10.67 9.33
N GLN A 27 17.66 -11.65 8.53
CA GLN A 27 17.56 -11.60 7.07
C GLN A 27 16.10 -11.70 6.61
N GLU A 28 15.32 -12.62 7.16
CA GLU A 28 13.91 -12.82 6.84
C GLU A 28 13.06 -11.58 7.15
N PHE A 29 13.35 -10.91 8.26
CA PHE A 29 12.70 -9.66 8.67
C PHE A 29 13.36 -8.40 8.08
N ARG A 30 14.29 -8.55 7.13
CA ARG A 30 14.99 -7.44 6.44
C ARG A 30 15.66 -6.44 7.39
N LEU A 31 16.08 -6.88 8.58
CA LEU A 31 16.55 -5.98 9.63
C LEU A 31 17.86 -5.28 9.27
N PHE A 32 18.72 -5.92 8.48
CA PHE A 32 19.99 -5.33 8.02
C PHE A 32 19.74 -4.20 7.02
N GLU A 33 18.90 -4.45 6.03
CA GLU A 33 18.51 -3.48 5.00
C GLU A 33 17.78 -2.29 5.64
N ARG A 34 16.85 -2.55 6.56
CA ARG A 34 16.15 -1.49 7.33
C ARG A 34 17.09 -0.67 8.18
N GLY A 35 18.00 -1.31 8.91
CA GLY A 35 18.99 -0.62 9.73
C GLY A 35 19.92 0.27 8.89
N TRP A 36 20.37 -0.23 7.74
CA TRP A 36 21.17 0.55 6.79
C TRP A 36 20.37 1.72 6.21
N PHE A 37 19.11 1.49 5.84
CA PHE A 37 18.22 2.51 5.30
C PHE A 37 18.02 3.67 6.28
N ILE A 38 17.76 3.40 7.56
CA ILE A 38 17.60 4.45 8.59
C ILE A 38 18.85 5.34 8.67
N VAL A 39 20.05 4.75 8.55
CA VAL A 39 21.30 5.52 8.50
C VAL A 39 21.38 6.39 7.24
N GLN A 40 20.95 5.87 6.09
CA GLN A 40 20.93 6.61 4.83
C GLN A 40 19.91 7.75 4.83
N GLU A 41 18.69 7.49 5.30
CA GLU A 41 17.61 8.46 5.49
C GLU A 41 18.11 9.62 6.36
N TRP A 42 18.69 9.32 7.52
CA TRP A 42 19.23 10.36 8.40
C TRP A 42 20.36 11.18 7.75
N ARG A 43 21.24 10.54 6.98
CA ARG A 43 22.36 11.23 6.30
C ARG A 43 21.91 12.17 5.18
N HIS A 44 20.82 11.84 4.50
CA HIS A 44 20.30 12.63 3.37
C HIS A 44 19.08 13.48 3.78
N ALA A 45 18.83 13.64 5.08
CA ALA A 45 17.67 14.37 5.57
C ALA A 45 17.61 15.82 5.09
N GLU A 46 18.73 16.54 5.11
CA GLU A 46 18.77 17.94 4.64
C GLU A 46 18.46 18.06 3.14
N GLU A 47 18.82 17.05 2.33
CA GLU A 47 18.60 17.06 0.88
C GLU A 47 17.14 16.79 0.52
N TRP A 48 16.51 15.80 1.16
CA TRP A 48 15.18 15.33 0.78
C TRP A 48 14.04 16.06 1.46
N ARG A 49 14.25 16.60 2.66
CA ARG A 49 13.18 17.16 3.50
C ARG A 49 12.35 18.26 2.84
N GLU A 50 12.96 19.09 1.99
CA GLU A 50 12.27 20.17 1.26
C GLU A 50 11.73 19.76 -0.11
N ARG A 51 12.14 18.58 -0.61
CA ARG A 51 11.88 18.13 -1.99
C ARG A 51 11.04 16.85 -2.06
N SER A 52 10.57 16.37 -0.91
CA SER A 52 9.86 15.11 -0.76
C SER A 52 8.72 15.26 0.25
N ILE A 53 7.86 14.25 0.32
CA ILE A 53 6.82 14.12 1.34
C ILE A 53 7.49 14.15 2.72
N TRP A 54 8.59 13.42 2.85
CA TRP A 54 9.45 13.33 4.03
C TRP A 54 8.67 12.79 5.24
N LEU A 55 8.40 11.49 5.18
CA LEU A 55 7.64 10.73 6.17
C LEU A 55 8.17 10.82 7.62
N PRO A 56 9.47 11.03 7.90
CA PRO A 56 9.99 11.21 9.26
C PRO A 56 9.41 12.40 10.05
N ASP A 57 8.76 13.35 9.38
CA ASP A 57 8.11 14.51 10.00
C ASP A 57 6.61 14.30 10.27
N TYR A 58 6.05 13.14 9.95
CA TYR A 58 4.65 12.85 10.20
C TYR A 58 4.43 12.31 11.61
N GLU A 59 3.36 12.76 12.27
CA GLU A 59 2.91 12.31 13.57
C GLU A 59 1.42 11.96 13.50
N VAL A 60 0.99 10.96 14.27
CA VAL A 60 -0.41 10.55 14.34
C VAL A 60 -1.26 11.67 14.97
N ALA A 61 -2.35 12.03 14.29
CA ALA A 61 -3.34 13.01 14.75
C ALA A 61 -4.68 12.33 15.11
N ILE A 62 -5.02 11.24 14.43
CA ILE A 62 -6.11 10.33 14.81
C ILE A 62 -5.51 8.93 14.86
N GLU A 63 -5.59 8.27 16.02
CA GLU A 63 -5.04 6.93 16.23
C GLU A 63 -6.18 5.92 16.43
N ALA A 64 -6.18 4.87 15.61
CA ALA A 64 -7.03 3.68 15.78
C ALA A 64 -8.52 3.98 16.00
N GLN A 65 -9.06 4.98 15.30
CA GLN A 65 -10.47 5.31 15.38
C GLN A 65 -11.27 4.21 14.66
N THR A 66 -12.17 3.53 15.38
CA THR A 66 -13.07 2.58 14.74
C THR A 66 -14.00 3.29 13.76
N ILE A 67 -14.11 2.77 12.54
CA ILE A 67 -15.07 3.22 11.54
C ILE A 67 -16.45 2.68 11.94
N GLU A 68 -17.24 3.53 12.61
CA GLU A 68 -18.53 3.11 13.14
C GLU A 68 -19.49 2.60 12.04
N GLY A 69 -20.10 1.45 12.31
CA GLY A 69 -21.02 0.79 11.38
C GLY A 69 -20.35 -0.11 10.35
N LEU A 70 -19.02 -0.12 10.23
CA LEU A 70 -18.29 -1.05 9.37
C LEU A 70 -17.77 -2.22 10.21
N ALA A 71 -18.22 -3.45 9.93
CA ALA A 71 -17.77 -4.65 10.64
C ALA A 71 -16.91 -5.58 9.78
N ASP A 72 -16.96 -5.38 8.46
CA ASP A 72 -16.16 -6.11 7.48
C ASP A 72 -14.76 -5.52 7.40
N ASP A 73 -13.84 -6.31 6.86
CA ASP A 73 -12.44 -5.96 6.67
C ASP A 73 -12.29 -4.89 5.58
N VAL A 74 -11.67 -3.76 5.94
CA VAL A 74 -11.31 -2.68 5.01
C VAL A 74 -10.09 -3.04 4.19
N SER A 75 -10.16 -2.83 2.89
CA SER A 75 -9.06 -3.04 1.96
C SER A 75 -8.90 -1.82 1.04
N ALA A 76 -7.64 -1.38 0.89
CA ALA A 76 -7.22 -0.16 0.22
C ALA A 76 -7.85 1.16 0.71
N LEU A 77 -7.31 2.26 0.20
CA LEU A 77 -7.80 3.61 0.42
C LEU A 77 -7.38 4.48 -0.76
N THR A 78 -8.27 5.34 -1.24
CA THR A 78 -7.92 6.36 -2.24
C THR A 78 -8.62 7.66 -1.89
N PHE A 79 -8.00 8.80 -2.24
CA PHE A 79 -8.58 10.12 -2.03
C PHE A 79 -9.25 10.63 -3.29
N ASP A 80 -10.50 11.08 -3.16
CA ASP A 80 -11.20 11.78 -4.23
C ASP A 80 -11.13 13.30 -4.01
N PRO A 81 -10.35 14.03 -4.82
CA PRO A 81 -10.21 15.48 -4.68
C PRO A 81 -11.47 16.27 -5.05
N ASP A 82 -12.35 15.73 -5.90
CA ASP A 82 -13.59 16.39 -6.31
C ASP A 82 -14.65 16.32 -5.20
N ARG A 83 -14.73 15.17 -4.53
CA ARG A 83 -15.68 14.93 -3.42
C ARG A 83 -15.13 15.34 -2.06
N ARG A 84 -13.80 15.49 -1.94
CA ARG A 84 -13.08 15.67 -0.67
C ARG A 84 -13.40 14.57 0.33
N SER A 85 -13.44 13.34 -0.15
CA SER A 85 -13.72 12.13 0.61
C SER A 85 -12.69 11.04 0.29
N LEU A 86 -12.66 10.01 1.13
CA LEU A 86 -11.86 8.82 0.91
C LEU A 86 -12.77 7.69 0.45
N LEU A 87 -12.28 6.79 -0.38
CA LEU A 87 -12.98 5.58 -0.78
C LEU A 87 -12.14 4.37 -0.42
N THR A 88 -12.79 3.33 0.09
CA THR A 88 -12.21 2.01 0.41
C THR A 88 -13.16 0.92 -0.08
N VAL A 89 -12.68 -0.31 -0.19
CA VAL A 89 -13.50 -1.49 -0.49
C VAL A 89 -13.47 -2.47 0.66
N THR A 90 -14.39 -3.43 0.65
CA THR A 90 -14.50 -4.48 1.66
C THR A 90 -14.59 -5.85 0.99
N ASN A 91 -13.88 -6.85 1.51
CA ASN A 91 -13.78 -8.15 0.86
C ASN A 91 -14.93 -9.12 1.22
N GLN A 92 -15.35 -9.21 2.49
CA GLN A 92 -16.40 -10.15 2.94
C GLN A 92 -17.77 -9.81 2.34
N LYS A 93 -18.14 -8.53 2.42
CA LYS A 93 -19.30 -7.97 1.74
C LYS A 93 -18.78 -6.99 0.71
N SER A 94 -18.74 -7.38 -0.55
CA SER A 94 -18.22 -6.52 -1.62
C SER A 94 -19.02 -5.23 -1.75
N GLU A 95 -18.47 -4.12 -1.26
CA GLU A 95 -19.01 -2.79 -1.41
C GLU A 95 -17.87 -1.75 -1.45
N ILE A 96 -18.16 -0.60 -2.05
CA ILE A 96 -17.35 0.61 -1.89
C ILE A 96 -17.92 1.36 -0.70
N ILE A 97 -17.06 1.76 0.22
CA ILE A 97 -17.39 2.65 1.34
C ILE A 97 -16.77 4.01 1.06
N GLU A 98 -17.61 5.05 1.02
CA GLU A 98 -17.15 6.43 1.00
C GLU A 98 -17.05 6.93 2.44
N LEU A 99 -15.88 7.43 2.82
CA LEU A 99 -15.55 7.94 4.14
C LEU A 99 -15.26 9.45 4.07
N SER A 100 -15.65 10.17 5.12
CA SER A 100 -15.13 11.52 5.34
C SER A 100 -13.65 11.49 5.71
N LEU A 101 -13.00 12.66 5.66
CA LEU A 101 -11.61 12.83 6.10
C LEU A 101 -11.39 12.65 7.62
N ASP A 102 -12.45 12.41 8.38
CA ASP A 102 -12.41 12.06 9.81
C ASP A 102 -12.96 10.66 10.10
N GLY A 103 -13.01 9.78 9.08
CA GLY A 103 -13.28 8.35 9.24
C GLY A 103 -14.75 7.99 9.46
N ARG A 104 -15.70 8.85 9.08
CA ARG A 104 -17.14 8.56 9.16
C ARG A 104 -17.67 8.09 7.82
N ILE A 105 -18.53 7.08 7.83
CA ILE A 105 -19.17 6.57 6.63
C ILE A 105 -20.16 7.60 6.09
N LEU A 106 -19.96 8.01 4.84
CA LEU A 106 -20.85 8.89 4.09
C LEU A 106 -21.83 8.10 3.23
N ARG A 107 -21.34 7.02 2.61
CA ARG A 107 -22.11 6.24 1.64
C ARG A 107 -21.58 4.82 1.51
N ARG A 108 -22.45 3.91 1.08
CA ARG A 108 -22.12 2.53 0.68
C ARG A 108 -22.66 2.23 -0.70
N ILE A 109 -21.87 1.57 -1.53
CA ILE A 109 -22.24 1.20 -2.89
C ILE A 109 -21.91 -0.28 -3.09
N PRO A 110 -22.92 -1.18 -3.12
CA PRO A 110 -22.70 -2.60 -3.37
C PRO A 110 -21.96 -2.86 -4.69
N LEU A 111 -21.02 -3.80 -4.64
CA LEU A 111 -20.28 -4.31 -5.79
C LEU A 111 -20.86 -5.67 -6.20
N VAL A 112 -21.35 -5.75 -7.44
CA VAL A 112 -21.94 -6.96 -8.02
C VAL A 112 -20.98 -7.55 -9.05
N GLY A 113 -20.70 -8.84 -8.96
CA GLY A 113 -19.78 -9.54 -9.89
C GLY A 113 -18.30 -9.37 -9.57
N PHE A 114 -17.96 -8.94 -8.36
CA PHE A 114 -16.62 -8.88 -7.79
C PHE A 114 -16.39 -10.08 -6.86
N GLY A 115 -15.26 -10.76 -6.98
CA GLY A 115 -14.94 -11.97 -6.22
C GLY A 115 -14.14 -11.73 -4.94
N ASP A 116 -13.11 -10.88 -5.01
CA ASP A 116 -12.31 -10.35 -3.90
C ASP A 116 -11.87 -8.93 -4.30
N PRO A 117 -12.67 -7.88 -4.02
CA PRO A 117 -12.22 -6.52 -4.25
C PRO A 117 -11.20 -6.10 -3.19
N GLU A 118 -9.96 -5.85 -3.60
CA GLU A 118 -8.85 -5.53 -2.68
C GLU A 118 -8.33 -4.10 -2.84
N ALA A 119 -8.44 -3.50 -4.02
CA ALA A 119 -7.98 -2.14 -4.25
C ALA A 119 -9.01 -1.29 -4.98
N ILE A 120 -9.04 0.00 -4.67
CA ILE A 120 -9.77 1.04 -5.38
C ILE A 120 -8.87 2.25 -5.56
N GLU A 121 -8.88 2.86 -6.75
CA GLU A 121 -8.06 4.03 -7.05
C GLU A 121 -8.81 5.07 -7.88
N TYR A 122 -8.73 6.33 -7.46
CA TYR A 122 -9.25 7.48 -8.20
C TYR A 122 -8.42 7.75 -9.47
N ILE A 123 -9.09 7.98 -10.59
CA ILE A 123 -8.44 8.22 -11.89
C ILE A 123 -8.74 9.62 -12.40
N SER A 124 -10.01 10.01 -12.32
CA SER A 124 -10.52 11.31 -12.78
C SER A 124 -11.95 11.50 -12.25
N PRO A 125 -12.60 12.66 -12.44
CA PRO A 125 -13.91 12.92 -11.86
C PRO A 125 -14.93 11.82 -12.19
N GLY A 126 -15.35 11.11 -11.15
CA GLY A 126 -16.31 10.01 -11.23
C GLY A 126 -15.79 8.71 -11.89
N ILE A 127 -14.49 8.57 -12.14
CA ILE A 127 -13.87 7.36 -12.69
C ILE A 127 -12.85 6.80 -11.70
N TYR A 128 -12.99 5.51 -11.42
CA TYR A 128 -12.10 4.77 -10.52
C TYR A 128 -11.72 3.44 -11.18
N VAL A 129 -10.68 2.81 -10.66
CA VAL A 129 -10.35 1.41 -10.98
C VAL A 129 -10.42 0.59 -9.70
N ILE A 130 -11.01 -0.59 -9.79
CA ILE A 130 -11.05 -1.58 -8.70
C ILE A 130 -10.33 -2.85 -9.14
N THR A 131 -9.53 -3.45 -8.25
CA THR A 131 -8.97 -4.80 -8.48
C THR A 131 -9.98 -5.87 -8.06
N ASP A 132 -9.95 -7.02 -8.73
CA ASP A 132 -10.55 -8.26 -8.24
C ASP A 132 -9.44 -9.31 -8.17
N GLU A 133 -8.99 -9.63 -6.96
CA GLU A 133 -7.78 -10.40 -6.67
C GLU A 133 -7.86 -11.80 -7.30
N ARG A 134 -8.93 -12.54 -6.97
CA ARG A 134 -9.14 -13.93 -7.44
C ARG A 134 -9.14 -14.06 -8.95
N ALA A 135 -9.71 -13.06 -9.63
CA ALA A 135 -9.81 -13.05 -11.08
C ALA A 135 -8.63 -12.33 -11.77
N GLN A 136 -7.75 -11.67 -10.99
CA GLN A 136 -6.66 -10.81 -11.45
C GLN A 136 -7.12 -9.79 -12.50
N ARG A 137 -8.20 -9.07 -12.19
CA ARG A 137 -8.83 -8.10 -13.08
C ARG A 137 -8.67 -6.68 -12.54
N LEU A 138 -8.46 -5.74 -13.45
CA LEU A 138 -8.66 -4.32 -13.23
C LEU A 138 -9.99 -3.92 -13.86
N ILE A 139 -10.85 -3.24 -13.10
CA ILE A 139 -12.23 -2.95 -13.49
C ILE A 139 -12.45 -1.44 -13.39
N LYS A 140 -12.69 -0.78 -14.53
CA LYS A 140 -13.02 0.64 -14.58
C LYS A 140 -14.46 0.85 -14.13
N VAL A 141 -14.64 1.56 -13.02
CA VAL A 141 -15.96 1.87 -12.47
C VAL A 141 -16.27 3.35 -12.61
N ARG A 142 -17.57 3.67 -12.73
CA ARG A 142 -18.05 5.05 -12.76
C ARG A 142 -18.94 5.28 -11.54
N LEU A 143 -18.64 6.32 -10.76
CA LEU A 143 -19.45 6.72 -9.61
C LEU A 143 -19.96 8.15 -9.77
N ASP A 144 -21.24 8.33 -9.48
CA ASP A 144 -21.89 9.62 -9.30
C ASP A 144 -22.79 9.59 -8.05
N ASP A 145 -23.44 10.71 -7.73
CA ASP A 145 -24.29 10.84 -6.52
C ASP A 145 -25.54 9.93 -6.57
N THR A 146 -25.89 9.42 -7.74
CA THR A 146 -27.05 8.57 -7.97
C THR A 146 -26.72 7.09 -8.00
N THR A 147 -25.46 6.70 -8.22
CA THR A 147 -25.00 5.28 -8.26
C THR A 147 -25.51 4.45 -7.07
N ARG A 148 -26.34 3.44 -7.32
CA ARG A 148 -26.90 2.59 -6.24
C ARG A 148 -26.14 1.29 -6.04
N PHE A 149 -25.44 0.83 -7.07
CA PHE A 149 -24.57 -0.34 -7.09
C PHE A 149 -23.64 -0.20 -8.30
N VAL A 150 -22.60 -1.03 -8.35
CA VAL A 150 -21.71 -1.18 -9.50
C VAL A 150 -21.73 -2.63 -9.95
N ASP A 151 -21.98 -2.89 -11.23
CA ASP A 151 -21.91 -4.21 -11.81
C ASP A 151 -20.64 -4.35 -12.66
N ALA A 152 -19.78 -5.31 -12.31
CA ALA A 152 -18.56 -5.60 -13.05
C ALA A 152 -18.85 -5.98 -14.51
N ALA A 153 -19.98 -6.63 -14.82
CA ALA A 153 -20.32 -7.08 -16.16
C ALA A 153 -20.52 -5.92 -17.16
N GLU A 154 -20.87 -4.74 -16.67
CA GLU A 154 -21.08 -3.53 -17.49
C GLU A 154 -19.83 -2.65 -17.60
N ALA A 155 -18.78 -2.98 -16.85
CA ALA A 155 -17.55 -2.20 -16.75
C ALA A 155 -16.51 -2.60 -17.81
N GLN A 156 -15.63 -1.65 -18.16
CA GLN A 156 -14.41 -1.98 -18.91
C GLN A 156 -13.47 -2.77 -18.01
N GLN A 157 -13.01 -3.93 -18.46
CA GLN A 157 -12.14 -4.82 -17.68
C GLN A 157 -10.83 -5.11 -18.41
N LEU A 158 -9.76 -5.28 -17.64
CA LEU A 158 -8.46 -5.73 -18.11
C LEU A 158 -7.98 -6.86 -17.21
N SER A 159 -7.82 -8.06 -17.76
CA SER A 159 -7.16 -9.17 -17.08
C SER A 159 -5.68 -9.17 -17.45
N LEU A 160 -4.81 -9.07 -16.45
CA LEU A 160 -3.36 -9.06 -16.70
C LEU A 160 -2.84 -10.47 -16.99
N GLY A 161 -3.45 -11.53 -16.43
CA GLY A 161 -3.05 -12.92 -16.69
C GLY A 161 -1.63 -13.28 -16.24
N ILE A 162 -0.99 -12.41 -15.46
CA ILE A 162 0.38 -12.54 -14.97
C ILE A 162 0.34 -13.26 -13.61
N GLY A 163 1.21 -14.26 -13.41
CA GLY A 163 1.43 -14.84 -12.09
C GLY A 163 0.35 -15.79 -11.56
N ARG A 164 -0.45 -16.43 -12.44
CA ARG A 164 -1.52 -17.41 -12.08
C ARG A 164 -1.07 -18.64 -11.27
N SER A 165 0.20 -18.73 -10.86
CA SER A 165 0.79 -19.89 -10.16
C SER A 165 1.12 -19.67 -8.69
N GLY A 166 0.64 -18.59 -8.06
CA GLY A 166 0.78 -18.35 -6.62
C GLY A 166 -0.44 -17.59 -6.09
N ASN A 167 -0.98 -18.03 -4.95
CA ASN A 167 -2.24 -17.57 -4.34
C ASN A 167 -2.18 -16.14 -3.74
N LYS A 168 -1.56 -15.17 -4.41
CA LYS A 168 -1.45 -13.77 -3.93
C LYS A 168 -1.59 -12.81 -5.09
N GLY A 169 -2.69 -12.07 -5.12
CA GLY A 169 -3.07 -11.24 -6.25
C GLY A 169 -2.72 -9.77 -6.09
N PHE A 170 -3.62 -8.91 -6.53
CA PHE A 170 -3.40 -7.48 -6.67
C PHE A 170 -4.00 -6.72 -5.49
N GLU A 171 -3.14 -6.28 -4.58
CA GLU A 171 -3.52 -5.67 -3.29
C GLU A 171 -3.57 -4.14 -3.33
N GLY A 172 -2.78 -3.53 -4.21
CA GLY A 172 -2.58 -2.07 -4.19
C GLY A 172 -2.69 -1.46 -5.57
N LEU A 173 -3.31 -0.29 -5.64
CA LEU A 173 -3.37 0.56 -6.82
C LEU A 173 -2.90 1.96 -6.48
N ALA A 174 -2.24 2.62 -7.43
CA ALA A 174 -1.98 4.05 -7.38
C ALA A 174 -1.97 4.61 -8.80
N TYR A 175 -2.39 5.85 -9.01
CA TYR A 175 -2.46 6.45 -10.33
C TYR A 175 -1.64 7.72 -10.46
N ASP A 176 -0.77 7.77 -11.47
CA ASP A 176 -0.05 8.98 -11.87
C ASP A 176 -0.89 9.71 -12.92
N LEU A 177 -1.51 10.84 -12.53
CA LEU A 177 -2.43 11.59 -13.38
C LEU A 177 -1.72 12.19 -14.61
N ASP A 178 -0.52 12.72 -14.41
CA ASP A 178 0.27 13.37 -15.44
C ASP A 178 0.89 12.34 -16.40
N GLY A 179 1.47 11.29 -15.84
CA GLY A 179 2.06 10.17 -16.59
C GLY A 179 1.03 9.21 -17.19
N LYS A 180 -0.24 9.31 -16.78
CA LYS A 180 -1.37 8.47 -17.22
C LYS A 180 -1.08 6.97 -17.15
N ARG A 181 -0.59 6.54 -15.99
CA ARG A 181 -0.24 5.15 -15.71
C ARG A 181 -0.76 4.73 -14.35
N LEU A 182 -1.21 3.49 -14.28
CA LEU A 182 -1.66 2.84 -13.07
C LEU A 182 -0.54 1.95 -12.54
N PHE A 183 -0.14 2.15 -11.29
CA PHE A 183 0.69 1.22 -10.55
C PHE A 183 -0.19 0.13 -9.94
N VAL A 184 0.24 -1.13 -10.04
CA VAL A 184 -0.46 -2.29 -9.50
C VAL A 184 0.51 -3.10 -8.64
N ALA A 185 0.29 -3.15 -7.33
CA ALA A 185 1.07 -3.98 -6.43
C ALA A 185 0.63 -5.45 -6.53
N LYS A 186 1.62 -6.34 -6.56
CA LYS A 186 1.45 -7.77 -6.29
C LYS A 186 2.13 -8.06 -4.96
N GLU A 187 1.36 -8.60 -4.02
CA GLU A 187 1.71 -8.67 -2.59
C GLU A 187 3.08 -9.31 -2.32
N ARG A 188 3.28 -10.56 -2.75
CA ARG A 188 4.40 -11.41 -2.33
C ARG A 188 4.80 -12.41 -3.42
N ASP A 189 5.98 -12.99 -3.28
CA ASP A 189 6.51 -14.12 -4.06
C ASP A 189 6.48 -13.93 -5.60
N PRO A 190 7.28 -13.00 -6.15
CA PRO A 190 7.96 -11.90 -5.46
C PRO A 190 7.03 -10.69 -5.25
N VAL A 191 7.44 -9.79 -4.35
CA VAL A 191 6.91 -8.42 -4.29
C VAL A 191 7.19 -7.74 -5.64
N THR A 192 6.18 -7.15 -6.27
CA THR A 192 6.32 -6.52 -7.59
C THR A 192 5.35 -5.37 -7.73
N ILE A 193 5.77 -4.30 -8.41
CA ILE A 193 4.88 -3.21 -8.82
C ILE A 193 4.83 -3.19 -10.35
N TYR A 194 3.65 -3.37 -10.93
CA TYR A 194 3.48 -3.23 -12.39
C TYR A 194 3.08 -1.81 -12.74
N GLU A 195 3.56 -1.30 -13.87
CA GLU A 195 3.08 -0.08 -14.49
C GLU A 195 2.18 -0.45 -15.67
N VAL A 196 0.91 -0.09 -15.58
CA VAL A 196 -0.10 -0.34 -16.60
C VAL A 196 -0.43 0.99 -17.29
N HIS A 197 -0.08 1.06 -18.57
CA HIS A 197 -0.37 2.20 -19.43
C HIS A 197 -1.59 1.91 -20.31
N GLY A 198 -2.38 2.94 -20.60
CA GLY A 198 -3.54 2.84 -21.49
C GLY A 198 -4.81 2.26 -20.84
N PHE A 199 -4.76 1.91 -19.55
CA PHE A 199 -5.91 1.53 -18.75
C PHE A 199 -6.03 2.44 -17.50
N PRO A 200 -7.25 2.87 -17.11
CA PRO A 200 -8.50 2.69 -17.86
C PRO A 200 -8.47 3.49 -19.15
N HIS A 201 -9.17 3.01 -20.18
CA HIS A 201 -9.29 3.75 -21.42
C HIS A 201 -10.32 4.86 -21.23
N THR A 202 -9.88 6.11 -21.35
CA THR A 202 -10.72 7.28 -21.12
C THR A 202 -11.18 7.96 -22.40
N ASP A 203 -10.55 7.65 -23.55
CA ASP A 203 -10.76 8.34 -24.83
C ASP A 203 -11.15 7.33 -25.94
N PRO A 204 -12.45 7.16 -26.23
CA PRO A 204 -12.94 6.17 -27.21
C PRO A 204 -12.42 6.37 -28.64
N ASP A 205 -11.94 7.57 -28.98
CA ASP A 205 -11.45 7.89 -30.33
C ASP A 205 -10.00 7.42 -30.55
N LYS A 206 -9.31 6.97 -29.48
CA LYS A 206 -7.96 6.44 -29.57
C LYS A 206 -7.95 4.91 -29.56
N PRO A 207 -6.97 4.27 -30.22
CA PRO A 207 -6.81 2.82 -30.11
C PRO A 207 -6.64 2.40 -28.65
N PHE A 208 -7.36 1.36 -28.24
CA PHE A 208 -7.15 0.73 -26.95
C PHE A 208 -5.89 -0.16 -27.02
N ALA A 209 -4.77 0.39 -26.55
CA ALA A 209 -3.50 -0.32 -26.42
C ALA A 209 -3.07 -0.29 -24.96
N VAL A 210 -2.89 -1.47 -24.38
CA VAL A 210 -2.43 -1.63 -23.00
C VAL A 210 -1.00 -2.13 -23.01
N HIS A 211 -0.14 -1.49 -22.24
CA HIS A 211 1.23 -1.90 -22.03
C HIS A 211 1.47 -2.10 -20.55
N VAL A 212 2.05 -3.24 -20.18
CA VAL A 212 2.37 -3.61 -18.80
C VAL A 212 3.88 -3.73 -18.70
N VAL A 213 4.46 -2.99 -17.76
CA VAL A 213 5.91 -2.93 -17.55
C VAL A 213 6.22 -3.29 -16.11
N ASP A 214 7.26 -4.10 -15.89
CA ASP A 214 7.84 -4.36 -14.59
C ASP A 214 9.16 -3.60 -14.40
N ASN A 215 9.58 -3.41 -13.15
CA ASN A 215 10.89 -2.84 -12.84
C ASN A 215 11.58 -3.66 -11.73
N PRO A 216 12.22 -4.79 -12.08
CA PRO A 216 12.85 -5.67 -11.10
C PRO A 216 13.93 -4.99 -10.25
N ARG A 217 14.56 -3.92 -10.74
CA ARG A 217 15.57 -3.17 -9.98
C ARG A 217 14.94 -2.33 -8.86
N ARG A 218 13.82 -1.65 -9.15
CA ARG A 218 13.01 -0.97 -8.12
C ARG A 218 12.56 -1.98 -7.09
N ASP A 219 11.96 -3.08 -7.55
CA ASP A 219 11.28 -4.03 -6.69
C ASP A 219 12.26 -4.77 -5.75
N GLN A 220 13.49 -5.07 -6.22
CA GLN A 220 14.57 -5.60 -5.37
C GLN A 220 15.09 -4.59 -4.34
N GLY A 221 14.92 -3.29 -4.59
CA GLY A 221 15.27 -2.22 -3.67
C GLY A 221 14.25 -2.01 -2.56
N LEU A 222 13.05 -2.59 -2.68
CA LEU A 222 12.04 -2.57 -1.63
C LEU A 222 12.44 -3.55 -0.52
N PHE A 223 12.80 -3.02 0.65
CA PHE A 223 13.19 -3.81 1.83
C PHE A 223 11.97 -4.17 2.70
N VAL A 224 10.87 -4.54 2.04
CA VAL A 224 9.62 -4.97 2.67
C VAL A 224 9.36 -6.45 2.38
N ARG A 225 8.44 -7.04 3.14
CA ARG A 225 8.04 -8.44 3.03
C ARG A 225 6.81 -8.64 2.13
N ASP A 226 5.99 -7.62 2.03
CA ASP A 226 4.71 -7.58 1.31
C ASP A 226 4.43 -6.15 0.80
N LEU A 227 3.40 -6.01 -0.02
CA LEU A 227 2.76 -4.74 -0.36
C LEU A 227 1.27 -4.88 -0.18
N SER A 228 0.69 -4.11 0.74
CA SER A 228 -0.75 -4.10 1.01
C SER A 228 -1.47 -2.91 0.39
N SER A 229 -0.76 -1.81 0.08
CA SER A 229 -1.36 -0.65 -0.58
C SER A 229 -0.32 0.24 -1.25
N LEU A 230 -0.76 1.07 -2.20
CA LEU A 230 0.03 2.08 -2.88
C LEU A 230 -0.74 3.42 -2.87
N ASP A 231 -0.03 4.53 -2.98
CA ASP A 231 -0.60 5.85 -3.27
C ASP A 231 0.42 6.67 -4.06
N PHE A 232 -0.01 7.49 -5.01
CA PHE A 232 0.90 8.34 -5.80
C PHE A 232 0.63 9.81 -5.49
N ASP A 233 1.59 10.48 -4.85
CA ASP A 233 1.50 11.90 -4.58
C ASP A 233 1.78 12.71 -5.84
N GLN A 234 0.73 13.33 -6.36
CA GLN A 234 0.82 14.15 -7.57
C GLN A 234 1.75 15.36 -7.39
N ARG A 235 1.96 15.85 -6.15
CA ARG A 235 2.74 17.07 -5.88
C ARG A 235 4.24 16.80 -5.95
N SER A 236 4.71 15.69 -5.39
CA SER A 236 6.12 15.30 -5.43
C SER A 236 6.45 14.35 -6.59
N GLY A 237 5.46 13.69 -7.19
CA GLY A 237 5.66 12.63 -8.18
C GLY A 237 6.26 11.36 -7.56
N HIS A 238 6.02 11.14 -6.26
CA HIS A 238 6.56 10.01 -5.50
C HIS A 238 5.48 8.96 -5.26
N LEU A 239 5.91 7.71 -5.14
CA LEU A 239 5.04 6.59 -4.83
C LEU A 239 5.19 6.23 -3.34
N LEU A 240 4.07 6.19 -2.62
CA LEU A 240 3.97 5.59 -1.31
C LEU A 240 3.70 4.09 -1.46
N ALA A 241 4.41 3.28 -0.69
CA ALA A 241 4.24 1.84 -0.63
C ALA A 241 4.04 1.38 0.81
N LEU A 242 2.84 0.85 1.11
CA LEU A 242 2.48 0.32 2.41
C LEU A 242 2.81 -1.17 2.48
N SER A 243 3.41 -1.59 3.60
CA SER A 243 3.67 -2.99 3.92
C SER A 243 3.13 -3.30 5.30
N ASP A 244 2.17 -4.22 5.36
CA ASP A 244 1.62 -4.69 6.62
C ASP A 244 2.65 -5.51 7.39
N GLU A 245 3.20 -6.56 6.76
CA GLU A 245 4.13 -7.48 7.44
C GLU A 245 5.39 -6.76 7.95
N SER A 246 5.79 -5.65 7.30
CA SER A 246 6.95 -4.84 7.73
C SER A 246 6.58 -3.68 8.67
N ARG A 247 5.28 -3.36 8.77
CA ARG A 247 4.67 -2.26 9.55
C ARG A 247 5.30 -0.91 9.26
N LEU A 248 5.29 -0.52 8.00
CA LEU A 248 5.81 0.77 7.56
C LEU A 248 5.18 1.24 6.25
N VAL A 249 5.28 2.54 6.00
CA VAL A 249 5.10 3.15 4.67
C VAL A 249 6.48 3.57 4.15
N LEU A 250 6.79 3.25 2.90
CA LEU A 250 7.95 3.78 2.18
C LEU A 250 7.56 4.91 1.25
N GLU A 251 8.38 5.94 1.18
CA GLU A 251 8.37 6.93 0.11
C GLU A 251 9.42 6.54 -0.94
N LEU A 252 8.97 6.31 -2.17
CA LEU A 252 9.82 6.05 -3.33
C LEU A 252 9.88 7.30 -4.20
N ASN A 253 11.08 7.76 -4.52
CA ASN A 253 11.26 8.87 -5.45
C ASN A 253 10.87 8.48 -6.89
N SER A 254 10.94 9.43 -7.82
CA SER A 254 10.61 9.21 -9.25
C SER A 254 11.43 8.12 -9.94
N ASP A 255 12.61 7.77 -9.42
CA ASP A 255 13.46 6.67 -9.91
C ASP A 255 13.09 5.31 -9.29
N GLY A 256 12.08 5.28 -8.42
CA GLY A 256 11.66 4.09 -7.66
C GLY A 256 12.56 3.76 -6.47
N ARG A 257 13.40 4.69 -5.99
CA ARG A 257 14.28 4.42 -4.85
C ARG A 257 13.60 4.84 -3.54
N PRO A 258 13.62 3.99 -2.49
CA PRO A 258 13.22 4.41 -1.17
C PRO A 258 14.09 5.57 -0.68
N ILE A 259 13.47 6.64 -0.20
CA ILE A 259 14.15 7.84 0.33
C ILE A 259 13.72 8.21 1.75
N SER A 260 12.50 7.87 2.15
CA SER A 260 12.03 8.06 3.52
C SER A 260 11.01 7.00 3.93
N SER A 261 10.74 6.87 5.23
CA SER A 261 9.81 5.90 5.79
C SER A 261 9.00 6.42 6.98
N LEU A 262 7.80 5.88 7.15
CA LEU A 262 6.93 6.05 8.32
C LEU A 262 6.84 4.71 9.03
N SER A 263 7.35 4.58 10.26
CA SER A 263 7.20 3.34 11.02
C SER A 263 5.83 3.27 11.69
N LEU A 264 5.12 2.16 11.53
CA LEU A 264 3.82 1.92 12.15
C LEU A 264 3.92 1.15 13.48
N LEU A 265 5.09 1.17 14.11
CA LEU A 265 5.36 0.51 15.38
C LEU A 265 5.04 1.43 16.56
N ARG A 266 4.62 0.83 17.68
CA ARG A 266 4.43 1.52 18.96
C ARG A 266 5.63 2.40 19.32
N GLY A 267 5.35 3.64 19.70
CA GLY A 267 6.34 4.63 20.13
C GLY A 267 6.96 5.42 18.97
N MET A 268 6.66 5.08 17.72
CA MET A 268 7.10 5.80 16.55
C MET A 268 5.98 6.73 16.07
N HIS A 269 6.31 7.93 15.60
CA HIS A 269 5.34 8.89 15.02
C HIS A 269 4.09 9.11 15.91
N GLY A 270 4.31 9.15 17.23
CA GLY A 270 3.26 9.44 18.22
C GLY A 270 2.34 8.26 18.54
N LEU A 271 2.51 7.11 17.89
CA LEU A 271 1.67 5.93 18.07
C LEU A 271 1.78 5.35 19.49
N GLN A 272 0.65 5.21 20.19
CA GLN A 272 0.58 4.51 21.48
C GLN A 272 0.60 3.00 21.32
N ARG A 273 0.14 2.48 20.18
CA ARG A 273 0.17 1.07 19.78
C ARG A 273 0.63 0.92 18.34
N SER A 274 1.23 -0.22 18.01
CA SER A 274 1.52 -0.52 16.61
C SER A 274 0.21 -0.62 15.83
N VAL A 275 0.20 -0.14 14.59
CA VAL A 275 -0.89 -0.43 13.66
C VAL A 275 -0.94 -1.95 13.47
N PRO A 276 -2.11 -2.60 13.66
CA PRO A 276 -2.17 -4.05 13.75
C PRO A 276 -1.99 -4.73 12.40
N GLN A 277 -2.80 -4.32 11.41
CA GLN A 277 -2.84 -4.89 10.07
C GLN A 277 -3.16 -3.79 9.03
N ALA A 278 -2.16 -3.15 8.43
CA ALA A 278 -2.38 -1.94 7.62
C ALA A 278 -2.66 -2.28 6.15
N GLU A 279 -3.85 -1.91 5.64
CA GLU A 279 -4.36 -2.37 4.33
C GLU A 279 -4.69 -1.24 3.34
N GLY A 280 -4.58 0.02 3.76
CA GLY A 280 -4.84 1.13 2.85
C GLY A 280 -4.10 2.39 3.23
N VAL A 281 -3.55 3.10 2.25
CA VAL A 281 -2.91 4.41 2.41
C VAL A 281 -3.42 5.36 1.33
N ALA A 282 -3.66 6.61 1.68
CA ALA A 282 -4.00 7.67 0.73
C ALA A 282 -3.46 9.00 1.23
N MET A 283 -3.14 9.93 0.34
CA MET A 283 -2.77 11.29 0.71
C MET A 283 -3.69 12.33 0.06
N ASP A 284 -4.11 13.34 0.82
CA ASP A 284 -4.91 14.44 0.27
C ASP A 284 -4.06 15.57 -0.36
N ASP A 285 -4.77 16.53 -0.95
CA ASP A 285 -4.20 17.74 -1.55
C ASP A 285 -3.41 18.62 -0.55
N ALA A 286 -3.73 18.53 0.74
CA ALA A 286 -3.03 19.23 1.82
C ALA A 286 -1.80 18.45 2.34
N GLY A 287 -1.58 17.21 1.91
CA GLY A 287 -0.50 16.35 2.36
C GLY A 287 -0.76 15.63 3.68
N ASN A 288 -2.01 15.52 4.10
CA ASN A 288 -2.43 14.64 5.19
C ASN A 288 -2.38 13.19 4.70
N LEU A 289 -1.72 12.31 5.47
CA LEU A 289 -1.63 10.90 5.16
C LEU A 289 -2.71 10.15 5.94
N TYR A 290 -3.58 9.47 5.22
CA TYR A 290 -4.64 8.63 5.76
C TYR A 290 -4.22 7.17 5.68
N LEU A 291 -4.60 6.40 6.68
CA LEU A 291 -4.34 4.97 6.72
C LEU A 291 -5.54 4.24 7.29
N VAL A 292 -5.88 3.10 6.70
CA VAL A 292 -6.85 2.15 7.26
C VAL A 292 -6.17 0.83 7.62
N SER A 293 -6.73 0.16 8.62
CA SER A 293 -6.20 -1.10 9.12
C SER A 293 -7.33 -2.04 9.48
N GLU A 294 -7.15 -3.32 9.18
CA GLU A 294 -8.13 -4.35 9.49
C GLU A 294 -8.39 -4.49 11.01
N PRO A 295 -9.63 -4.82 11.40
CA PRO A 295 -10.78 -4.96 10.50
C PRO A 295 -11.34 -3.61 10.02
N ASN A 296 -11.26 -2.55 10.82
CA ASN A 296 -12.01 -1.30 10.56
C ASN A 296 -11.45 -0.07 11.29
N LEU A 297 -10.12 0.04 11.43
CA LEU A 297 -9.47 1.16 12.11
C LEU A 297 -9.05 2.24 11.11
N PHE A 298 -9.26 3.49 11.47
CA PHE A 298 -8.90 4.69 10.73
C PHE A 298 -7.81 5.47 11.46
N TYR A 299 -6.84 5.96 10.69
CA TYR A 299 -5.73 6.78 11.16
C TYR A 299 -5.55 7.99 10.26
N LEU A 300 -5.11 9.09 10.87
CA LEU A 300 -4.68 10.30 10.18
C LEU A 300 -3.32 10.70 10.73
N PHE A 301 -2.33 10.83 9.86
CA PHE A 301 -1.01 11.38 10.15
C PHE A 301 -0.85 12.75 9.51
N ARG A 302 -0.26 13.68 10.25
CA ARG A 302 0.02 15.04 9.78
C ARG A 302 1.49 15.35 9.87
N LYS A 303 2.01 16.05 8.88
CA LYS A 303 3.36 16.60 8.93
C LYS A 303 3.43 17.67 10.02
N VAL A 304 4.34 17.50 10.96
CA VAL A 304 4.60 18.46 12.04
C VAL A 304 5.78 19.33 11.61
N PRO A 305 5.60 20.66 11.50
CA PRO A 305 6.72 21.57 11.28
C PRO A 305 7.70 21.42 12.44
N ARG A 306 8.98 21.19 12.14
CA ARG A 306 10.06 21.24 13.14
C ARG A 306 10.88 22.50 12.97
#